data_AF-A0A383BYP9-F1
#
_entry.id   AF-A0A383BYP9-F1
#
_cell.length_a   1.000
_cell.length_b   1.000
_cell.length_c   1.000
_cell.angle_alpha   90.00
_cell.angle_beta   90.00
_cell.angle_gamma   90.00
#
_symmetry.space_group_name_H-M   'P 1'
#
loop_
_entity.id
_entity.type
_entity.pdbx_description
1 polymer ?
#
loop_
_entity_poly.entity_id
_entity_poly.type
_entity_poly.pdbx_seq_one_letter_code
_entity_poly.pdbx_strand_id
1 'polypeptide(L)' 'MAPKIFRMSRSTLVLCTDCLKEHGPAPGRWDEDPLQECSICGACDSDAQEEMNNISDALQQQWEEDQPDPNDPRDFK' A
#
# COMPACT_ATOMS: atom_id res chain seq x y z
N MET A 1 -14.89 -9.27 -4.43
CA MET A 1 -13.51 -9.73 -4.69
C MET A 1 -12.75 -8.52 -5.19
N ALA A 2 -11.76 -8.08 -4.42
CA ALA A 2 -10.91 -6.96 -4.82
C ALA A 2 -10.16 -7.28 -6.13
N PRO A 3 -9.97 -6.30 -7.02
CA PRO A 3 -9.24 -6.51 -8.26
C PRO A 3 -7.74 -6.63 -7.96
N LYS A 4 -7.11 -7.73 -8.40
CA LYS A 4 -5.65 -7.86 -8.28
C LYS A 4 -4.96 -6.83 -9.15
N ILE A 5 -3.94 -6.20 -8.57
CA ILE A 5 -3.14 -5.16 -9.21
C ILE A 5 -1.76 -5.73 -9.55
N PHE A 6 -1.30 -5.44 -10.77
CA PHE A 6 -0.02 -5.90 -11.29
C PHE A 6 0.80 -4.72 -11.80
N ARG A 7 2.09 -4.72 -11.46
CA ARG A 7 3.07 -3.77 -11.99
C ARG A 7 3.98 -4.46 -12.98
N MET A 8 4.23 -3.81 -14.11
CA MET A 8 5.20 -4.30 -15.08
C MET A 8 6.62 -4.06 -14.55
N SER A 9 7.42 -5.13 -14.51
CA SER A 9 8.83 -5.11 -14.11
C SER A 9 9.59 -4.00 -14.86
N ARG A 10 10.30 -3.16 -14.10
CA ARG A 10 11.09 -2.01 -14.61
C ARG A 10 10.27 -0.92 -15.32
N SER A 11 8.96 -0.89 -15.13
CA SER A 11 8.07 0.15 -15.64
C SER A 11 7.24 0.74 -14.49
N THR A 12 6.75 1.96 -14.68
CA THR A 12 5.76 2.58 -13.79
C THR A 12 4.32 2.20 -14.16
N LEU A 13 4.14 1.34 -15.17
CA LEU A 13 2.83 0.90 -15.61
C LEU A 13 2.24 -0.12 -14.62
N VAL A 14 1.09 0.25 -14.06
CA VAL A 14 0.33 -0.58 -13.13
C VAL A 14 -1.05 -0.81 -13.71
N LEU A 15 -1.48 -2.06 -13.81
CA LEU A 15 -2.78 -2.43 -14.36
C LEU A 15 -3.50 -3.39 -13.42
N CYS A 16 -4.82 -3.20 -13.29
CA CYS A 16 -5.67 -4.22 -12.68
C CYS A 16 -5.83 -5.41 -13.64
N THR A 17 -6.34 -6.51 -13.10
CA THR A 17 -6.56 -7.76 -13.85
C THR A 17 -7.37 -7.56 -15.13
N ASP A 18 -8.41 -6.72 -15.11
CA ASP A 18 -9.28 -6.48 -16.26
C ASP A 18 -8.59 -5.62 -17.32
N CYS A 19 -8.02 -4.48 -16.91
CA CYS A 19 -7.26 -3.63 -17.84
C CYS A 19 -6.04 -4.36 -18.44
N LEU A 20 -5.42 -5.27 -17.69
CA LEU A 20 -4.33 -6.11 -18.19
C LEU A 20 -4.81 -7.11 -19.24
N LYS A 21 -6.05 -7.62 -19.15
CA LYS A 21 -6.65 -8.51 -20.16
C LYS A 21 -7.12 -7.76 -21.40
N GLU A 22 -7.67 -6.56 -21.21
CA GLU A 22 -8.20 -5.74 -22.30
C GLU A 22 -7.11 -5.05 -23.11
N HIS A 23 -6.05 -4.59 -22.44
CA HIS A 23 -4.94 -3.87 -23.07
C HIS A 23 -3.66 -4.69 -23.19
N GLY A 24 -3.61 -5.89 -22.60
CA GLY A 24 -2.44 -6.80 -22.65
C GLY A 24 -2.66 -8.01 -23.57
N PRO A 25 -1.56 -8.63 -24.03
CA PRO A 25 -0.38 -8.92 -23.23
C PRO A 25 0.84 -8.15 -23.71
N ALA A 26 1.13 -7.00 -23.08
CA ALA A 26 2.42 -6.36 -23.31
C ALA A 26 3.54 -7.32 -22.85
N PRO A 27 4.53 -7.65 -23.70
CA PRO A 27 5.58 -8.59 -23.36
C PRO A 27 6.41 -8.03 -22.20
N GLY A 28 6.39 -8.75 -21.08
CA GLY A 28 7.07 -8.32 -19.87
C GLY A 28 6.72 -9.21 -18.69
N ARG A 29 7.54 -9.13 -17.65
CA ARG A 29 7.21 -9.73 -16.35
C ARG A 29 6.27 -8.78 -15.60
N TRP A 30 5.15 -9.30 -15.15
CA TRP A 30 4.19 -8.59 -14.32
C TRP A 30 4.23 -9.19 -12.92
N ASP A 31 4.50 -8.36 -11.92
CA ASP A 31 4.56 -8.77 -10.52
C ASP A 31 3.33 -8.18 -9.80
N GLU A 32 2.72 -8.96 -8.90
CA GLU A 32 1.57 -8.51 -8.11
C GLU A 32 2.01 -7.40 -7.14
N ASP A 33 1.32 -6.27 -7.18
CA ASP A 33 1.66 -5.08 -6.38
C ASP A 33 0.34 -4.48 -5.85
N PRO A 34 -0.25 -5.09 -4.80
CA PRO A 34 -1.62 -4.83 -4.37
C PRO A 34 -1.83 -3.42 -3.78
N LEU A 35 -0.75 -2.73 -3.40
CA LEU A 35 -0.81 -1.39 -2.82
C LEU A 35 -0.81 -0.27 -3.87
N GLN A 36 -0.83 -0.61 -5.15
CA GLN A 36 -0.80 0.35 -6.24
C GLN A 36 -2.18 0.52 -6.87
N GLU A 37 -2.34 1.62 -7.60
CA GLU A 37 -3.56 1.92 -8.33
C GLU A 37 -3.37 1.64 -9.83
N CYS A 38 -4.40 1.08 -10.46
CA CYS A 38 -4.45 0.88 -11.90
C CYS A 38 -4.37 2.21 -12.64
N SER A 39 -3.36 2.37 -13.48
CA SER A 39 -3.10 3.60 -14.24
C SER A 39 -4.17 3.94 -15.29
N ILE A 40 -5.10 3.02 -15.59
CA ILE A 40 -6.16 3.20 -16.59
C ILE A 40 -7.50 3.55 -15.95
N CYS A 41 -7.95 2.73 -14.99
CA CYS A 41 -9.29 2.85 -14.41
C CYS A 41 -9.30 3.34 -12.96
N GLY A 42 -8.15 3.53 -12.32
CA GLY A 42 -8.06 3.91 -10.92
C GLY A 42 -8.42 2.80 -9.93
N ALA A 43 -8.55 1.55 -10.40
CA ALA A 43 -8.85 0.42 -9.51
C ALA A 43 -7.66 0.14 -8.57
N CYS A 44 -7.95 -0.06 -7.29
CA CYS A 44 -6.99 -0.39 -6.24
C CYS A 44 -7.49 -1.62 -5.47
N ASP A 45 -6.58 -2.37 -4.84
CA ASP A 45 -6.94 -3.44 -3.91
C ASP A 45 -7.32 -2.82 -2.55
N SER A 46 -8.63 -2.64 -2.33
CA SER A 46 -9.16 -2.00 -1.11
C SER A 46 -8.83 -2.78 0.16
N ASP A 47 -8.81 -4.11 0.08
CA ASP A 47 -8.48 -4.98 1.22
C ASP A 47 -7.02 -4.76 1.63
N ALA A 48 -6.08 -4.77 0.68
CA ALA A 48 -4.67 -4.54 0.98
C ALA A 48 -4.39 -3.13 1.54
N GLN A 49 -5.11 -2.12 1.05
CA GLN A 49 -5.03 -0.76 1.56
C GLN A 49 -5.55 -0.67 3.01
N GLU A 50 -6.67 -1.32 3.31
CA GLU A 50 -7.29 -1.32 4.65
C GLU A 50 -6.39 -2.00 5.69
N GLU A 51 -5.80 -3.15 5.34
CA GLU A 51 -4.85 -3.86 6.20
C GLU A 51 -3.61 -2.99 6.52
N MET A 52 -3.06 -2.28 5.53
CA MET A 52 -1.92 -1.39 5.75
C MET A 52 -2.28 -0.20 6.63
N ASN A 53 -3.46 0.40 6.42
CA ASN A 53 -3.94 1.50 7.24
C ASN A 53 -4.12 1.06 8.70
N ASN A 54 -4.66 -0.14 8.94
CA ASN A 54 -4.82 -0.69 10.27
C ASN A 54 -3.47 -0.89 10.99
N ILE A 55 -2.45 -1.41 10.29
CA ILE A 55 -1.10 -1.56 10.83
C ILE A 55 -0.47 -0.19 11.11
N SER A 56 -0.62 0.76 10.20
CA SER A 56 -0.09 2.11 10.35
C SER A 56 -0.66 2.82 11.56
N ASP A 57 -1.97 2.71 11.79
CA ASP A 57 -2.67 3.34 12.91
C ASP A 57 -2.22 2.73 14.25
N ALA A 58 -2.16 1.40 14.32
CA ALA A 58 -1.67 0.69 15.51
C ALA A 58 -0.22 1.04 15.84
N LEU A 59 0.64 1.16 14.82
CA LEU A 59 2.03 1.56 15.02
C LEU A 59 2.11 3.00 15.53
N GLN A 60 1.35 3.92 14.94
CA GLN A 60 1.34 5.33 15.35
C GLN A 60 0.95 5.49 16.82
N GLN A 61 -0.11 4.81 17.27
CA GLN A 61 -0.53 4.81 18.68
C GLN A 61 0.60 4.34 19.61
N GLN A 62 1.32 3.29 19.23
CA GLN A 62 2.46 2.80 20.03
C GLN A 62 3.58 3.85 20.15
N TRP A 63 3.89 4.58 19.06
CA TRP A 63 4.88 5.65 19.10
C TRP A 63 4.41 6.82 19.97
N GLU A 64 3.12 7.14 19.97
CA GLU A 64 2.55 8.21 20.80
C GLU A 64 2.58 7.86 22.30
N GLU A 65 2.32 6.60 22.68
CA GLU A 65 2.36 6.16 24.08
C GLU A 65 3.79 5.99 24.64
N ASP A 66 4.78 5.66 23.81
CA ASP A 66 6.19 5.54 24.20
C ASP A 66 6.91 6.90 24.30
N GLN A 67 6.25 8.00 23.93
CA GLN A 67 6.83 9.34 24.07
C GLN A 67 7.08 9.64 25.56
N PRO A 68 8.32 9.99 25.96
CA PRO A 68 8.57 10.43 27.32
C PRO A 68 7.76 11.69 27.60
N ASP A 69 7.00 11.68 28.69
CA ASP A 69 6.19 12.85 29.07
C ASP A 69 7.12 14.05 29.33
N PRO A 70 6.94 15.18 28.62
CA PRO A 70 7.83 16.34 28.75
C PRO A 70 7.84 16.98 30.15
N ASN A 71 6.89 16.64 31.01
CA ASN A 71 6.79 17.11 32.39
C ASN A 71 7.16 16.02 33.41
N ASP A 72 7.67 14.85 32.99
CA ASP A 72 8.11 13.81 33.91
C ASP A 72 9.37 14.26 34.68
N PRO A 73 9.29 14.48 36.02
CA PRO A 73 10.41 15.02 36.78
C PRO A 73 11.62 14.07 36.90
N ARG A 74 11.52 12.83 36.42
CA ARG A 74 12.56 11.80 36.54
C ARG A 74 13.59 11.84 35.42
N ASP A 75 13.34 12.59 34.35
CA ASP A 75 14.23 12.70 33.17
C ASP A 75 15.33 13.77 33.34
N PHE A 76 15.22 14.67 34.33
CA PHE A 76 16.17 15.76 34.59
C PHE A 76 17.27 15.42 35.62
N LYS A 77 17.82 14.20 35.62
CA LYS A 77 18.86 13.80 36.59
C LYS A 77 20.18 13.38 35.96
#